data_AF-A0AAD5HHA7-F1
#
_entry.id   AF-A0AAD5HHA7-F1
#
_cell.length_a   1.000
_cell.length_b   1.000
_cell.length_c   1.000
_cell.angle_alpha   90.00
_cell.angle_beta   90.00
_cell.angle_gamma   90.00
#
_symmetry.space_group_name_H-M   'P 1'
#
loop_
_entity.id
_entity.type
_entity.pdbx_description
1 polymer ?
#
loop_
_entity_poly.entity_id
_entity_poly.type
_entity_poly.pdbx_seq_one_letter_code
_entity_poly.pdbx_strand_id
1 'polypeptide(L)'
;MNIAPAWKHFHKLRPGLGYDIPFKTRALYRCLLRESAKFEEQEVRMFLRNTISERFHYHHRETSIDRSLKAIHEAEKSLIIIREALAGDSRYYNKLVDLGMGRIGPLAFVRNKIKRISNVCFAMVL
;
A
#
# COMPACT_ATOMS: atom_id res chain seq x y z
N MET A 1 23.46 -5.48 23.59
CA MET A 1 22.64 -4.25 23.69
C MET A 1 21.53 -4.33 22.65
N ASN A 2 20.29 -4.56 23.08
CA ASN A 2 19.12 -4.63 22.17
C ASN A 2 18.71 -3.22 21.77
N ILE A 3 19.17 -2.77 20.59
CA ILE A 3 18.70 -1.51 20.00
C ILE A 3 17.30 -1.77 19.47
N ALA A 4 16.28 -1.33 20.21
CA ALA A 4 14.91 -1.37 19.74
C ALA A 4 14.83 -0.62 18.38
N PRO A 5 14.17 -1.20 17.36
CA PRO A 5 14.20 -0.60 16.03
C PRO A 5 13.46 0.74 16.05
N ALA A 6 14.08 1.76 15.45
CA ALA A 6 13.72 3.18 15.55
C ALA A 6 12.25 3.52 15.27
N TRP A 7 11.51 2.60 14.63
CA TRP A 7 10.11 2.77 14.32
C TRP A 7 9.16 2.64 15.52
N LYS A 8 9.57 2.01 16.64
CA LYS A 8 8.73 1.93 17.86
C LYS A 8 8.45 3.31 18.48
N HIS A 9 9.20 4.33 18.10
CA HIS A 9 9.04 5.70 18.60
C HIS A 9 8.16 6.60 17.71
N PHE A 10 7.63 6.11 16.58
CA PHE A 10 6.76 6.92 15.71
C PHE A 10 5.45 7.35 16.41
N HIS A 11 5.01 6.60 17.43
CA HIS A 11 3.83 6.96 18.25
C HIS A 11 4.11 8.06 19.29
N LYS A 12 5.36 8.52 19.46
CA LYS A 12 5.75 9.54 20.46
C LYS A 12 5.94 10.95 19.89
N LEU A 13 5.61 11.21 18.62
CA LEU A 13 5.56 12.58 18.12
C LEU A 13 4.36 13.30 18.75
N ARG A 14 4.65 14.34 19.55
CA ARG A 14 3.68 15.15 20.30
C ARG A 14 2.49 15.54 19.42
N PRO A 15 1.25 15.59 19.97
CA PRO A 15 0.13 16.20 19.28
C PRO A 15 0.30 17.72 19.29
N GLY A 16 1.10 18.24 18.36
CA GLY A 16 1.06 19.65 17.97
C GLY A 16 0.04 19.81 16.85
N LEU A 17 -0.95 20.69 17.04
CA LEU A 17 -1.91 21.14 16.03
C LEU A 17 -1.32 21.10 14.61
N GLY A 18 -1.91 20.33 13.68
CA GLY A 18 -1.96 20.53 12.21
C GLY A 18 -0.70 20.83 11.37
N TYR A 19 0.43 21.23 11.95
CA TYR A 19 1.57 21.86 11.29
C TYR A 19 2.54 20.88 10.65
N ASP A 20 2.30 19.57 10.79
CA ASP A 20 3.23 18.54 10.34
C ASP A 20 2.63 17.61 9.27
N ILE A 21 1.44 17.90 8.74
CA ILE A 21 0.76 17.05 7.74
C ILE A 21 1.66 16.81 6.50
N PRO A 22 2.27 17.83 5.87
CA PRO A 22 3.11 17.61 4.69
C PRO A 22 4.36 16.77 4.98
N PHE A 23 5.01 17.02 6.13
CA PHE A 23 6.19 16.27 6.54
C PHE A 23 5.84 14.83 6.89
N LYS A 24 4.81 14.62 7.71
CA LYS A 24 4.30 13.29 8.08
C LYS A 24 3.88 12.49 6.85
N THR A 25 3.18 13.13 5.91
CA THR A 25 2.80 12.53 4.62
C THR A 25 4.04 12.08 3.84
N ARG A 26 5.04 12.95 3.68
CA ARG A 26 6.27 12.62 2.94
C ARG A 26 7.09 11.53 3.64
N ALA A 27 7.19 11.57 4.97
CA ALA A 27 7.87 10.54 5.75
C ALA A 27 7.18 9.18 5.58
N LEU A 28 5.85 9.15 5.69
CA LEU A 28 5.05 7.95 5.56
C LEU A 28 5.12 7.36 4.15
N TYR A 29 5.05 8.19 3.11
CA TYR A 29 5.25 7.77 1.72
C TYR A 29 6.59 7.07 1.53
N ARG A 30 7.68 7.68 2.01
CA ARG A 30 9.04 7.11 1.91
C ARG A 30 9.16 5.80 2.69
N CYS A 31 8.56 5.72 3.88
CA CYS A 31 8.55 4.50 4.67
C CYS A 31 7.80 3.38 3.95
N LEU A 32 6.59 3.64 3.44
CA LEU A 32 5.80 2.66 2.70
C LEU A 32 6.55 2.12 1.48
N LEU A 33 7.15 3.01 0.68
CA LEU A 33 7.97 2.59 -0.46
C LEU A 33 9.17 1.75 -0.05
N ARG A 34 9.89 2.18 1.00
CA ARG A 34 11.07 1.45 1.48
C ARG A 34 10.72 0.05 2.00
N GLU A 35 9.66 -0.06 2.79
CA GLU A 35 9.23 -1.37 3.31
C GLU A 35 8.68 -2.25 2.17
N SER A 36 7.89 -1.69 1.25
CA SER A 36 7.37 -2.44 0.09
C SER A 36 8.45 -2.99 -0.83
N ALA A 37 9.64 -2.36 -0.87
CA ALA A 37 10.76 -2.83 -1.69
C ALA A 37 11.43 -4.10 -1.13
N LYS A 38 11.12 -4.49 0.11
CA LYS A 38 11.74 -5.65 0.78
C LYS A 38 11.08 -6.99 0.47
N PHE A 39 9.91 -7.00 -0.17
CA PHE A 39 9.26 -8.25 -0.59
C PHE A 39 10.08 -8.96 -1.66
N GLU A 40 10.15 -10.29 -1.62
CA GLU A 40 10.93 -11.10 -2.56
C GLU A 40 10.26 -11.19 -3.93
N GLU A 41 8.93 -11.23 -3.97
CA GLU A 41 8.15 -11.32 -5.20
C GLU A 41 8.07 -9.98 -5.92
N GLN A 42 8.46 -9.95 -7.19
CA GLN A 42 8.46 -8.73 -8.01
C GLN A 42 7.04 -8.18 -8.19
N GLU A 43 6.06 -9.06 -8.37
CA GLU A 43 4.66 -8.74 -8.57
C GLU A 43 4.09 -8.00 -7.36
N VAL A 44 4.45 -8.43 -6.15
CA VAL A 44 4.05 -7.78 -4.90
C VAL A 44 4.71 -6.41 -4.77
N ARG A 45 6.02 -6.31 -5.05
CA ARG A 45 6.73 -5.02 -5.06
C ARG A 45 6.11 -4.02 -6.03
N MET A 46 5.82 -4.44 -7.26
CA MET A 46 5.22 -3.57 -8.29
C MET A 46 3.80 -3.15 -7.91
N PHE A 47 2.98 -4.10 -7.45
CA PHE A 47 1.63 -3.83 -6.99
C PHE A 47 1.60 -2.80 -5.86
N LEU A 48 2.42 -3.00 -4.82
CA LEU A 48 2.51 -2.09 -3.69
C LEU A 48 3.02 -0.71 -4.11
N ARG A 49 4.10 -0.65 -4.90
CA ARG A 49 4.67 0.62 -5.38
C ARG A 49 3.64 1.45 -6.17
N ASN A 50 2.91 0.81 -7.08
CA ASN A 50 1.90 1.46 -7.89
C ASN A 50 0.73 1.92 -7.02
N THR A 51 0.20 1.03 -6.17
CA THR A 51 -0.91 1.34 -5.25
C THR A 51 -0.57 2.50 -4.31
N ILE A 52 0.63 2.48 -3.70
CA ILE A 52 1.10 3.56 -2.81
C ILE A 52 1.18 4.87 -3.60
N SER A 53 1.80 4.86 -4.78
CA SER A 53 1.99 6.08 -5.58
C SER A 53 0.66 6.67 -6.04
N GLU A 54 -0.26 5.84 -6.52
CA GLU A 54 -1.60 6.27 -6.95
C GLU A 54 -2.41 6.83 -5.79
N ARG A 55 -2.38 6.19 -4.61
CA ARG A 55 -3.13 6.67 -3.44
C ARG A 55 -2.63 8.01 -2.95
N PHE A 56 -1.31 8.21 -2.88
CA PHE A 56 -0.75 9.51 -2.50
C PHE A 56 -1.02 10.58 -3.57
N HIS A 57 -0.98 10.21 -4.86
CA HIS A 57 -1.34 11.13 -5.93
C HIS A 57 -2.82 11.53 -5.89
N TYR A 58 -3.72 10.59 -5.62
CA TYR A 58 -5.17 10.85 -5.52
C TYR A 58 -5.49 11.92 -4.47
N HIS A 59 -4.80 11.91 -3.33
CA HIS A 59 -5.00 12.87 -2.25
C HIS A 59 -4.12 14.13 -2.34
N HIS A 60 -3.36 14.36 -3.42
CA HIS A 60 -2.39 15.47 -3.47
C HIS A 60 -3.01 16.88 -3.39
N ARG A 61 -4.30 17.03 -3.73
CA ARG A 61 -5.05 18.29 -3.65
C ARG A 61 -6.02 18.32 -2.47
N GLU A 62 -5.92 17.39 -1.52
CA GLU A 62 -6.78 17.40 -0.35
C GLU A 62 -6.46 18.64 0.50
N THR A 63 -7.48 19.47 0.73
CA THR A 63 -7.37 20.71 1.52
C THR A 63 -8.03 20.57 2.89
N SER A 64 -8.88 19.56 3.09
CA SER A 64 -9.47 19.28 4.39
C SER A 64 -8.44 18.65 5.32
N ILE A 65 -8.23 19.28 6.46
CA ILE A 65 -7.35 18.80 7.52
C ILE A 65 -7.83 17.44 8.03
N ASP A 66 -9.13 17.28 8.29
CA ASP A 66 -9.69 16.04 8.82
C ASP A 66 -9.53 14.88 7.85
N ARG A 67 -9.79 15.11 6.56
CA ARG A 67 -9.57 14.08 5.52
C ARG A 67 -8.10 13.74 5.37
N SER A 68 -7.21 14.73 5.46
CA SER A 68 -5.77 14.51 5.43
C SER A 68 -5.29 13.67 6.61
N LEU A 69 -5.78 13.96 7.82
CA LEU A 69 -5.46 13.17 9.02
C LEU A 69 -5.99 11.74 8.91
N LYS A 70 -7.21 11.56 8.38
CA LYS A 70 -7.78 10.24 8.12
C LYS A 70 -6.94 9.45 7.11
N ALA A 71 -6.53 10.06 6.00
CA ALA A 71 -5.68 9.43 5.00
C ALA A 71 -4.31 9.04 5.56
N ILE A 72 -3.71 9.89 6.40
CA ILE A 72 -2.47 9.57 7.12
C ILE A 72 -2.68 8.34 8.01
N HIS A 73 -3.76 8.29 8.78
CA HIS A 73 -4.05 7.16 9.66
C HIS A 73 -4.26 5.84 8.90
N GLU A 74 -4.92 5.88 7.73
CA GLU A 74 -5.07 4.72 6.86
C GLU A 74 -3.73 4.24 6.27
N ALA A 75 -2.86 5.18 5.91
CA ALA A 75 -1.51 4.87 5.44
C ALA A 75 -0.61 4.32 6.57
N GLU A 76 -0.77 4.78 7.81
CA GLU A 76 -0.09 4.19 8.98
C GLU A 76 -0.51 2.73 9.21
N LYS A 77 -1.80 2.42 9.09
CA LYS A 77 -2.30 1.03 9.16
C LYS A 77 -1.70 0.16 8.05
N SER A 78 -1.59 0.71 6.85
CA SER A 78 -0.99 0.01 5.72
C SER A 78 0.50 -0.28 5.95
N LEU A 79 1.23 0.65 6.57
CA LEU A 79 2.61 0.45 6.97
C LEU A 79 2.76 -0.66 8.02
N ILE A 80 1.84 -0.72 8.99
CA ILE A 80 1.80 -1.81 9.98
C ILE A 80 1.59 -3.15 9.27
N ILE A 81 0.59 -3.26 8.40
CA ILE A 81 0.30 -4.49 7.64
C ILE A 81 1.53 -4.97 6.84
N ILE A 82 2.21 -4.05 6.15
CA ILE A 82 3.43 -4.37 5.40
C ILE A 82 4.53 -4.89 6.32
N ARG A 83 4.73 -4.26 7.48
CA ARG A 83 5.75 -4.69 8.43
C ARG A 83 5.43 -6.03 9.07
N GLU A 84 4.19 -6.28 9.46
CA GLU A 84 3.75 -7.56 10.00
C GLU A 84 3.93 -8.68 8.96
N ALA A 85 3.60 -8.42 7.69
CA ALA A 85 3.86 -9.36 6.61
C ALA A 85 5.36 -9.69 6.48
N LEU A 86 6.22 -8.68 6.51
CA LEU A 86 7.68 -8.86 6.47
C LEU A 86 8.26 -9.51 7.74
N ALA A 87 7.58 -9.38 8.88
CA ALA A 87 7.95 -10.02 10.14
C ALA A 87 7.55 -11.50 10.20
N GLY A 88 6.86 -12.01 9.17
CA GLY A 88 6.48 -13.42 9.05
C GLY A 88 5.00 -13.71 9.33
N ASP A 89 4.13 -12.69 9.45
CA ASP A 89 2.69 -12.93 9.51
C ASP A 89 2.17 -13.43 8.15
N SER A 90 1.93 -14.73 8.07
CA SER A 90 1.47 -15.41 6.86
C SER A 90 0.10 -14.92 6.38
N ARG A 91 -0.77 -14.41 7.25
CA ARG A 91 -2.09 -13.89 6.85
C ARG A 91 -1.94 -12.62 6.04
N TYR A 92 -1.12 -11.69 6.51
CA TYR A 92 -0.86 -10.44 5.78
C TYR A 92 -0.01 -10.70 4.54
N TYR A 93 1.00 -11.57 4.64
CA TYR A 93 1.84 -11.94 3.50
C TYR A 93 1.02 -12.53 2.36
N ASN A 94 0.26 -13.60 2.62
CA ASN A 94 -0.55 -14.27 1.59
C ASN A 94 -1.58 -13.32 0.99
N LYS A 95 -2.19 -12.46 1.80
CA LYS A 95 -3.13 -11.45 1.30
C LYS A 95 -2.47 -10.45 0.33
N LEU A 96 -1.24 -10.00 0.63
CA LEU A 96 -0.49 -9.11 -0.25
C LEU A 96 -0.06 -9.81 -1.54
N VAL A 97 0.35 -11.08 -1.45
CA VAL A 97 0.65 -11.93 -2.62
C VAL A 97 -0.59 -12.10 -3.49
N ASP A 98 -1.74 -12.43 -2.91
CA ASP A 98 -2.98 -12.64 -3.67
C ASP A 98 -3.48 -11.36 -4.35
N LEU A 99 -3.28 -10.20 -3.70
CA LEU A 99 -3.54 -8.89 -4.30
C LEU A 99 -2.59 -8.60 -5.45
N GLY A 100 -1.28 -8.79 -5.26
CA GLY A 100 -0.26 -8.54 -6.28
C GLY A 100 -0.39 -9.44 -7.51
N MET A 101 -0.76 -10.71 -7.29
CA MET A 101 -1.02 -11.68 -8.35
C MET A 101 -2.38 -11.50 -9.04
N GLY A 102 -3.22 -10.56 -8.56
CA GLY A 102 -4.57 -10.36 -9.07
C GLY A 102 -5.44 -11.60 -8.92
N ARG A 103 -5.26 -12.38 -7.84
CA ARG A 103 -6.18 -13.46 -7.44
C ARG A 103 -7.39 -12.88 -6.72
N ILE A 104 -7.19 -11.78 -6.00
CA ILE A 104 -8.24 -11.03 -5.30
C ILE A 104 -8.18 -9.53 -5.63
N GLY A 105 -9.25 -8.79 -5.30
CA GLY A 105 -9.30 -7.34 -5.41
C GLY A 105 -9.51 -6.80 -6.85
N PRO A 106 -9.22 -5.52 -7.08
CA PRO A 106 -9.51 -4.85 -8.36
C PRO A 106 -8.77 -5.47 -9.55
N LEU A 107 -7.52 -5.93 -9.35
CA LEU A 107 -6.74 -6.59 -10.40
C LEU A 107 -7.37 -7.90 -10.86
N ALA A 108 -7.99 -8.66 -9.95
CA ALA A 108 -8.73 -9.87 -10.30
C ALA A 108 -9.93 -9.55 -11.20
N PHE A 109 -10.65 -8.47 -10.91
CA PHE A 109 -11.77 -8.02 -11.75
C PHE A 109 -11.31 -7.64 -13.16
N VAL A 110 -10.24 -6.86 -13.28
CA VAL A 110 -9.66 -6.46 -14.58
C VAL A 110 -9.17 -7.69 -15.36
N ARG A 111 -8.42 -8.58 -14.70
CA ARG A 111 -7.94 -9.84 -15.29
C ARG A 111 -9.08 -10.71 -15.83
N ASN A 112 -10.16 -10.87 -15.06
CA ASN A 112 -11.33 -11.64 -15.49
C ASN A 112 -12.06 -10.98 -16.65
N LYS A 113 -12.15 -9.65 -16.67
CA LYS A 113 -12.74 -8.90 -17.80
C LYS A 113 -11.93 -9.08 -19.09
N ILE A 114 -10.60 -8.99 -19.01
CA ILE A 114 -9.71 -9.19 -20.17
C ILE A 114 -9.84 -10.61 -20.72
N LYS A 115 -9.85 -11.64 -19.86
CA LYS A 115 -10.04 -13.04 -20.27
C LYS A 115 -11.36 -13.27 -21.02
N ARG A 116 -12.44 -12.58 -20.64
CA ARG A 116 -13.71 -12.67 -21.35
C ARG A 116 -13.61 -12.08 -22.76
N ILE A 117 -12.94 -10.94 -22.92
CA ILE A 117 -12.76 -10.31 -24.23
C ILE A 117 -11.92 -11.18 -25.16
N SER A 118 -10.81 -11.74 -24.67
CA SER A 118 -9.98 -12.65 -25.48
C SER A 118 -10.77 -13.86 -25.95
N ASN A 119 -11.58 -14.47 -25.07
CA ASN A 119 -12.38 -15.64 -25.43
C ASN A 119 -13.46 -15.33 -26.47
N VAL A 120 -14.04 -14.12 -26.44
CA VAL A 120 -15.00 -13.68 -27.47
C VAL A 120 -14.32 -13.44 -28.81
N CYS A 121 -13.14 -12.81 -28.83
CA CYS A 121 -12.37 -12.61 -30.07
C CYS A 121 -11.97 -13.94 -30.73
N PHE A 122 -11.57 -14.95 -29.96
CA PHE A 122 -11.25 -16.27 -30.52
C PHE A 122 -12.49 -17.04 -30.98
N ALA A 123 -13.66 -16.84 -30.36
CA ALA A 123 -14.91 -17.49 -30.75
C ALA A 123 -15.57 -16.92 -32.01
N MET A 124 -15.23 -15.68 -32.43
CA MET A 124 -15.76 -15.07 -33.67
C MET A 124 -14.91 -15.39 -34.92
N VAL A 125 -13.82 -16.13 -34.77
CA VAL A 125 -12.89 -16.51 -35.86
C VAL A 125 -13.04 -18.00 -36.25
N LEU A 126 -14.00 -18.70 -35.64
CA LEU A 126 -14.41 -20.08 -35.97
C LEU A 126 -15.86 -20.05 -36.48
#